data_AF-A0A662Y9T7-F1
#
_entry.id   AF-A0A662Y9T7-F1
#
_cell.length_a   1.000
_cell.length_b   1.000
_cell.length_c   1.000
_cell.angle_alpha   90.00
_cell.angle_beta   90.00
_cell.angle_gamma   90.00
#
_symmetry.space_group_name_H-M   'P 1'
#
loop_
_entity.id
_entity.type
_entity.pdbx_description
1 polymer ?
#
loop_
_entity_poly.entity_id
_entity_poly.type
_entity_poly.pdbx_seq_one_letter_code
_entity_poly.pdbx_strand_id
1 'polypeptide(L)'
;MGHTASVQRPRRSTTTALYGEPAGAAAAPRGSYTPAQMQALYLSRGRPDMAFMSNQAQLPIEMPEMQQTCTVKNHVNLKKASLKLERSATEPDQYALTFQFDATKPCRISVFLVAAEAIDSETGSSSFKLVHEDKTPVLRREFLQGLNQSFGLQEEAPLQDDDPRQRQTSLLEFSAFDASELSYTRGSANFPLIIVLEVSDSRWQGKHPQSQSTFCTFVKKANDSWDIKMLKQKILVDGLTYELQEIYGIDGSVAAAPKHGDRKGSVGETQEDATAGNSEIEIPEGAECIICLSEPRNTTVLPCRHMCLCSECAEML
;
A
#
# COMPACT_ATOMS: atom_id res chain seq x y z
N MET A 1 48.61 -29.89 58.82
CA MET A 1 49.58 -28.83 59.21
C MET A 1 49.45 -27.72 58.17
N GLY A 2 49.00 -26.49 58.41
CA GLY A 2 48.50 -25.81 59.60
C GLY A 2 47.80 -24.47 59.22
N HIS A 3 47.16 -23.87 60.23
CA HIS A 3 46.84 -22.44 60.47
C HIS A 3 45.72 -21.72 59.66
N THR A 4 44.51 -21.55 60.25
CA THR A 4 43.90 -20.36 60.95
C THR A 4 43.33 -19.27 60.01
N ALA A 5 41.99 -19.06 59.90
CA ALA A 5 41.08 -18.16 60.66
C ALA A 5 41.49 -16.65 60.62
N SER A 6 40.68 -15.59 60.48
CA SER A 6 39.23 -15.29 60.48
C SER A 6 39.02 -13.79 60.08
N VAL A 7 37.94 -13.50 59.32
CA VAL A 7 36.97 -12.35 59.32
C VAL A 7 37.39 -10.90 59.74
N GLN A 8 36.93 -9.87 58.98
CA GLN A 8 36.00 -8.75 59.38
C GLN A 8 36.30 -7.31 58.85
N ARG A 9 35.44 -6.85 57.92
CA ARG A 9 34.68 -5.56 57.76
C ARG A 9 35.30 -4.13 57.95
N PRO A 10 34.63 -3.08 57.40
CA PRO A 10 35.21 -1.82 56.92
C PRO A 10 34.99 -0.60 57.84
N ARG A 11 35.56 0.56 57.48
CA ARG A 11 35.22 1.87 58.09
C ARG A 11 34.96 2.96 57.05
N ARG A 12 33.82 3.61 57.24
CA ARG A 12 33.33 4.84 56.62
C ARG A 12 34.06 6.05 57.24
N SER A 13 34.31 7.11 56.47
CA SER A 13 34.42 8.45 57.03
C SER A 13 33.96 9.50 56.02
N THR A 14 33.08 10.37 56.50
CA THR A 14 32.46 11.54 55.87
C THR A 14 33.29 12.79 56.13
N THR A 15 33.40 13.71 55.17
CA THR A 15 33.33 15.16 55.46
C THR A 15 33.09 16.02 54.22
N THR A 16 32.23 17.00 54.45
CA THR A 16 31.65 18.04 53.60
C THR A 16 32.58 19.25 53.44
N ALA A 17 32.46 19.97 52.30
CA ALA A 17 32.25 21.43 52.20
C ALA A 17 33.15 22.25 51.23
N LEU A 18 32.46 22.93 50.28
CA LEU A 18 32.56 24.34 49.87
C LEU A 18 33.65 24.87 48.88
N TYR A 19 33.14 25.36 47.74
CA TYR A 19 33.54 26.49 46.84
C TYR A 19 34.97 26.63 46.25
N GLY A 20 35.04 26.67 44.90
CA GLY A 20 35.91 27.60 44.15
C GLY A 20 36.94 27.02 43.14
N GLU A 21 36.68 27.26 41.84
CA GLU A 21 37.60 27.28 40.67
C GLU A 21 38.06 25.97 39.96
N PRO A 22 38.19 26.01 38.60
CA PRO A 22 38.36 24.83 37.76
C PRO A 22 39.83 24.58 37.41
N ALA A 23 40.40 23.49 37.93
CA ALA A 23 41.71 23.01 37.51
C ALA A 23 41.56 21.82 36.57
N GLY A 24 41.92 22.04 35.30
CA GLY A 24 42.40 21.01 34.38
C GLY A 24 41.32 20.09 33.83
N ALA A 25 41.04 20.24 32.53
CA ALA A 25 40.39 19.22 31.73
C ALA A 25 41.26 17.94 31.76
N ALA A 26 40.99 17.07 32.74
CA ALA A 26 41.47 15.71 32.75
C ALA A 26 40.83 14.98 31.56
N ALA A 27 41.70 14.35 30.77
CA ALA A 27 41.41 13.71 29.51
C ALA A 27 40.16 12.83 29.55
N ALA A 28 39.17 13.16 28.72
CA ALA A 28 38.05 12.28 28.42
C ALA A 28 38.57 11.03 27.66
N PRO A 29 37.97 9.85 27.89
CA PRO A 29 38.45 8.60 27.33
C PRO A 29 38.40 8.62 25.80
N ARG A 30 39.50 8.18 25.17
CA ARG A 30 39.57 7.96 23.74
C ARG A 30 38.56 6.89 23.36
N GLY A 31 37.53 7.22 22.57
CA GLY A 31 36.83 6.18 21.83
C GLY A 31 35.41 6.40 21.33
N SER A 32 34.70 7.48 21.66
CA SER A 32 33.39 7.74 21.01
C SER A 32 32.82 9.11 21.38
N TYR A 33 32.51 9.93 20.38
CA TYR A 33 31.61 11.07 20.57
C TYR A 33 30.17 10.63 20.30
N THR A 34 29.25 10.99 21.19
CA THR A 34 27.80 10.84 20.91
C THR A 34 27.37 11.85 19.85
N PRO A 35 26.22 11.64 19.17
CA PRO A 35 25.70 12.59 18.17
C PRO A 35 25.57 14.03 18.72
N ALA A 36 25.17 14.17 19.98
CA ALA A 36 25.10 15.46 20.67
C ALA A 36 26.48 16.11 20.87
N GLN A 37 27.52 15.31 21.11
CA GLN A 37 28.89 15.82 21.26
C GLN A 37 29.51 16.24 19.93
N MET A 38 29.19 15.57 18.82
CA MET A 38 29.58 16.01 17.48
C MET A 38 28.92 17.34 17.11
N GLN A 39 27.63 17.48 17.39
CA GLN A 39 26.90 18.72 17.12
C GLN A 39 27.46 19.89 17.93
N ALA A 40 27.84 19.64 19.19
CA ALA A 40 28.50 20.63 20.05
C ALA A 40 29.87 21.06 19.50
N LEU A 41 30.70 20.13 19.00
CA LEU A 41 32.00 20.43 18.39
C LEU A 41 31.86 21.28 17.11
N TYR A 42 30.81 21.00 16.31
CA TYR A 42 30.50 21.74 15.10
C TYR A 42 30.11 23.20 15.40
N LEU A 43 29.29 23.39 16.43
CA LEU A 43 28.85 24.70 16.90
C LEU A 43 29.99 25.50 17.55
N SER A 44 30.90 24.82 18.25
CA SER A 44 32.04 25.45 18.94
C SER A 44 33.25 25.68 18.05
N ARG A 45 33.17 25.40 16.72
CA ARG A 45 34.29 25.44 15.75
C ARG A 45 35.54 24.69 16.23
N GLY A 46 35.37 23.65 17.05
CA GLY A 46 36.46 22.79 17.48
C GLY A 46 36.91 21.92 16.32
N ARG A 47 38.23 21.74 16.11
CA ARG A 47 38.72 20.77 15.11
C ARG A 47 38.49 19.36 15.64
N PRO A 48 37.69 18.51 14.99
CA PRO A 48 37.63 17.10 15.33
C PRO A 48 38.98 16.43 15.02
N ASP A 49 39.37 15.46 15.85
CA ASP A 49 40.61 14.70 15.70
C ASP A 49 40.61 13.91 14.38
N MET A 50 41.57 14.22 13.50
CA MET A 50 41.72 13.59 12.19
C MET A 50 42.00 12.08 12.27
N ALA A 51 42.42 11.56 13.43
CA ALA A 51 42.58 10.12 13.68
C ALA A 51 41.24 9.36 13.74
N PHE A 52 40.10 10.06 13.88
CA PHE A 52 38.77 9.45 13.81
C PHE A 52 38.31 9.22 12.36
N MET A 53 38.68 10.11 11.44
CA MET A 53 38.25 10.02 10.03
C MET A 53 38.91 8.86 9.29
N SER A 54 40.09 8.41 9.71
CA SER A 54 40.81 7.28 9.09
C SER A 54 40.27 5.91 9.51
N ASN A 55 39.51 5.81 10.61
CA ASN A 55 38.97 4.54 11.13
C ASN A 55 37.51 4.27 10.75
N GLN A 56 36.87 5.13 9.94
CA GLN A 56 35.59 4.82 9.28
C GLN A 56 35.75 4.17 7.89
N ALA A 57 36.98 3.87 7.48
CA ALA A 57 37.20 3.11 6.26
C ALA A 57 36.86 1.63 6.50
N GLN A 58 35.80 1.16 5.82
CA GLN A 58 35.38 -0.23 5.64
C GLN A 58 34.56 -0.87 6.76
N LEU A 59 33.38 -0.33 7.05
CA LEU A 59 32.25 -1.23 7.28
C LEU A 59 31.76 -1.69 5.89
N PRO A 60 31.66 -3.01 5.60
CA PRO A 60 31.03 -3.47 4.38
C PRO A 60 29.63 -2.88 4.33
N ILE A 61 29.37 -2.01 3.35
CA ILE A 61 28.00 -1.69 2.98
C ILE A 61 27.46 -3.00 2.40
N GLU A 62 26.63 -3.71 3.15
CA GLU A 62 25.81 -4.79 2.59
C GLU A 62 24.97 -4.13 1.50
N MET A 63 25.42 -4.25 0.25
CA MET A 63 24.61 -3.86 -0.89
C MET A 63 23.34 -4.70 -0.81
N PRO A 64 22.15 -4.08 -0.74
CA PRO A 64 20.90 -4.83 -0.80
C PRO A 64 20.96 -5.72 -2.04
N GLU A 65 20.74 -7.02 -1.84
CA GLU A 65 20.74 -7.98 -2.93
C GLU A 65 19.72 -7.51 -3.98
N MET A 66 20.18 -7.25 -5.20
CA MET A 66 19.37 -6.67 -6.25
C MET A 66 18.34 -7.72 -6.71
N GLN A 67 17.20 -7.77 -6.04
CA GLN A 67 16.11 -8.68 -6.40
C GLN A 67 15.58 -8.30 -7.77
N GLN A 68 15.69 -9.24 -8.71
CA GLN A 68 15.21 -9.08 -10.08
C GLN A 68 13.70 -8.80 -10.07
N THR A 69 13.27 -7.73 -10.74
CA THR A 69 11.86 -7.35 -10.82
C THR A 69 11.11 -8.34 -11.72
N CYS A 70 10.27 -9.19 -11.14
CA CYS A 70 9.31 -9.99 -11.89
C CYS A 70 8.02 -9.19 -12.11
N THR A 71 7.63 -8.97 -13.37
CA THR A 71 6.35 -8.34 -13.69
C THR A 71 5.24 -9.38 -13.53
N VAL A 72 4.38 -9.18 -12.53
CA VAL A 72 3.23 -10.05 -12.27
C VAL A 72 2.00 -9.51 -13.01
N LYS A 73 1.46 -10.28 -13.97
CA LYS A 73 0.22 -9.92 -14.69
C LYS A 73 -1.00 -10.32 -13.87
N ASN A 74 -1.76 -9.35 -13.36
CA ASN A 74 -3.02 -9.62 -12.70
C ASN A 74 -4.16 -9.78 -13.72
N HIS A 75 -4.80 -10.95 -13.76
CA HIS A 75 -5.90 -11.22 -14.69
C HIS A 75 -7.25 -10.66 -14.23
N VAL A 76 -7.41 -10.37 -12.94
CA VAL A 76 -8.67 -9.90 -12.35
C VAL A 76 -8.43 -8.73 -11.41
N ASN A 77 -9.10 -7.61 -11.61
CA ASN A 77 -8.85 -6.39 -10.85
C ASN A 77 -10.14 -5.65 -10.49
N LEU A 78 -10.47 -5.60 -9.21
CA LEU A 78 -11.49 -4.72 -8.65
C LEU A 78 -10.95 -3.29 -8.60
N LYS A 79 -11.71 -2.34 -9.15
CA LYS A 79 -11.34 -0.92 -9.14
C LYS A 79 -11.74 -0.29 -7.82
N LYS A 80 -10.76 -0.07 -6.93
CA LYS A 80 -10.98 0.44 -5.56
C LYS A 80 -11.94 1.62 -5.47
N ALA A 81 -11.81 2.61 -6.36
CA ALA A 81 -12.61 3.84 -6.34
C ALA A 81 -14.07 3.64 -6.78
N SER A 82 -14.38 2.49 -7.39
CA SER A 82 -15.74 2.16 -7.81
C SER A 82 -16.55 1.44 -6.74
N LEU A 83 -15.93 1.05 -5.63
CA LEU A 83 -16.57 0.35 -4.53
C LEU A 83 -17.57 1.27 -3.83
N LYS A 84 -18.84 0.87 -3.82
CA LYS A 84 -19.93 1.64 -3.22
C LYS A 84 -20.85 0.74 -2.41
N LEU A 85 -21.36 1.30 -1.32
CA LEU A 85 -22.36 0.70 -0.46
C LEU A 85 -23.53 1.67 -0.35
N GLU A 86 -24.71 1.23 -0.75
CA GLU A 86 -25.93 2.04 -0.75
C GLU A 86 -26.98 1.36 0.13
N ARG A 87 -27.59 2.11 1.05
CA ARG A 87 -28.67 1.60 1.89
C ARG A 87 -29.93 1.40 1.04
N SER A 88 -30.61 0.27 1.23
CA SER A 88 -31.90 0.02 0.59
C SER A 88 -32.94 1.08 1.01
N ALA A 89 -33.81 1.44 0.07
CA ALA A 89 -34.92 2.34 0.32
C ALA A 89 -36.12 1.62 0.98
N THR A 90 -36.21 0.30 0.80
CA THR A 90 -37.32 -0.54 1.29
C THR A 90 -37.01 -1.13 2.66
N GLU A 91 -35.79 -1.61 2.88
CA GLU A 91 -35.36 -2.27 4.11
C GLU A 91 -34.12 -1.59 4.71
N PRO A 92 -34.23 -0.95 5.89
CA PRO A 92 -33.18 -0.09 6.43
C PRO A 92 -31.89 -0.84 6.83
N ASP A 93 -31.94 -2.14 7.02
CA ASP A 93 -30.78 -2.97 7.40
C ASP A 93 -30.16 -3.70 6.21
N GLN A 94 -30.70 -3.50 5.01
CA GLN A 94 -30.17 -4.06 3.78
C GLN A 94 -29.35 -3.06 2.99
N TYR A 95 -28.24 -3.55 2.42
CA TYR A 95 -27.30 -2.73 1.68
C TYR A 95 -26.95 -3.32 0.32
N ALA A 96 -27.01 -2.48 -0.70
CA ALA A 96 -26.56 -2.76 -2.04
C ALA A 96 -25.04 -2.55 -2.15
N LEU A 97 -24.32 -3.58 -2.59
CA LEU A 97 -22.88 -3.52 -2.84
C LEU A 97 -22.63 -3.46 -4.34
N THR A 98 -21.95 -2.41 -4.81
CA THR A 98 -21.59 -2.27 -6.23
C THR A 98 -20.12 -1.94 -6.41
N PHE A 99 -19.52 -2.43 -7.50
CA PHE A 99 -18.18 -2.08 -7.93
C PHE A 99 -17.95 -2.46 -9.39
N GLN A 100 -16.95 -1.83 -10.00
CA GLN A 100 -16.42 -2.20 -11.31
C GLN A 100 -15.17 -3.05 -11.18
N PHE A 101 -14.95 -3.91 -12.17
CA PHE A 101 -13.77 -4.75 -12.26
C PHE A 101 -13.35 -5.00 -13.71
N ASP A 102 -12.10 -5.38 -13.87
CA ASP A 102 -11.51 -5.82 -15.13
C ASP A 102 -11.16 -7.31 -15.01
N ALA A 103 -11.50 -8.11 -16.02
CA ALA A 103 -11.20 -9.53 -16.07
C ALA A 103 -10.68 -9.90 -17.47
N THR A 104 -9.39 -10.21 -17.58
CA THR A 104 -8.77 -10.64 -18.85
C THR A 104 -8.99 -12.12 -19.16
N LYS A 105 -9.56 -12.86 -18.20
CA LYS A 105 -10.02 -14.25 -18.30
C LYS A 105 -11.39 -14.36 -17.61
N PRO A 106 -12.22 -15.38 -17.93
CA PRO A 106 -13.42 -15.65 -17.15
C PRO A 106 -13.09 -15.77 -15.66
N CYS A 107 -13.97 -15.27 -14.80
CA CYS A 107 -13.73 -15.22 -13.37
C CYS A 107 -15.00 -15.42 -12.55
N ARG A 108 -14.81 -15.96 -11.35
CA ARG A 108 -15.82 -16.05 -10.31
C ARG A 108 -15.59 -14.96 -9.28
N ILE A 109 -16.64 -14.22 -8.95
CA ILE A 109 -16.64 -13.25 -7.87
C ILE A 109 -17.39 -13.83 -6.69
N SER A 110 -16.73 -13.87 -5.52
CA SER A 110 -17.30 -14.32 -4.26
C SER A 110 -17.32 -13.19 -3.24
N VAL A 111 -18.43 -13.01 -2.53
CA VAL A 111 -18.57 -12.01 -1.46
C VAL A 111 -18.84 -12.74 -0.15
N PHE A 112 -17.97 -12.50 0.83
CA PHE A 112 -18.06 -13.06 2.17
C PHE A 112 -18.36 -11.93 3.16
N LEU A 113 -19.52 -12.00 3.82
CA LEU A 113 -19.90 -11.08 4.89
C LEU A 113 -19.52 -11.70 6.22
N VAL A 114 -18.78 -10.97 7.06
CA VAL A 114 -18.20 -11.42 8.34
C VAL A 114 -17.44 -12.75 8.20
N ALA A 115 -16.19 -12.66 7.74
CA ALA A 115 -15.37 -13.83 7.46
C ALA A 115 -13.99 -13.77 8.12
N ALA A 116 -13.46 -14.94 8.45
CA ALA A 116 -12.10 -15.12 8.95
C ALA A 116 -11.14 -15.43 7.81
N GLU A 117 -9.99 -14.75 7.79
CA GLU A 117 -8.83 -15.06 6.95
C GLU A 117 -7.95 -16.09 7.67
N ALA A 118 -7.73 -17.24 7.04
CA ALA A 118 -6.71 -18.20 7.44
C ALA A 118 -5.59 -18.21 6.42
N ILE A 119 -4.36 -18.00 6.88
CA ILE A 119 -3.16 -17.96 6.04
C ILE A 119 -2.47 -19.32 6.14
N ASP A 120 -2.27 -19.97 5.01
CA ASP A 120 -1.50 -21.21 4.92
C ASP A 120 -0.03 -20.94 5.24
N SER A 121 0.57 -21.70 6.17
CA SER A 121 1.92 -21.44 6.67
C SER A 121 3.03 -21.80 5.67
N GLU A 122 2.75 -22.68 4.71
CA GLU A 122 3.73 -23.17 3.75
C GLU A 122 3.75 -22.30 2.49
N THR A 123 2.56 -21.91 2.01
CA THR A 123 2.36 -21.15 0.76
C THR A 123 2.12 -19.66 0.99
N GLY A 124 1.69 -19.25 2.19
CA GLY A 124 1.22 -17.89 2.45
C GLY A 124 -0.12 -17.57 1.78
N SER A 125 -0.82 -18.57 1.25
CA SER A 125 -2.11 -18.39 0.56
C SER A 125 -3.22 -18.08 1.56
N SER A 126 -4.08 -17.12 1.22
CA SER A 126 -5.27 -16.81 2.02
C SER A 126 -6.42 -17.74 1.67
N SER A 127 -7.08 -18.26 2.69
CA SER A 127 -8.37 -18.94 2.61
C SER A 127 -9.38 -18.22 3.50
N PHE A 128 -10.65 -18.28 3.12
CA PHE A 128 -11.71 -17.51 3.78
C PHE A 128 -12.82 -18.44 4.22
N LYS A 129 -13.28 -18.26 5.46
CA LYS A 129 -14.43 -18.97 6.03
C LYS A 129 -15.37 -17.98 6.66
N LEU A 130 -16.67 -18.15 6.44
CA LEU A 130 -17.67 -17.34 7.11
C LEU A 130 -17.63 -17.66 8.61
N VAL A 131 -17.77 -16.63 9.43
CA VAL A 131 -17.92 -16.82 10.88
C VAL A 131 -19.31 -17.36 11.19
N HIS A 132 -20.31 -16.94 10.41
CA HIS A 132 -21.72 -17.32 10.55
C HIS A 132 -22.27 -17.87 9.22
N GLU A 133 -21.95 -19.13 8.90
CA GLU A 133 -22.45 -19.80 7.67
C GLU A 133 -23.97 -19.95 7.63
N ASP A 134 -24.61 -20.02 8.81
CA ASP A 134 -26.04 -20.14 9.01
C ASP A 134 -26.80 -18.84 8.75
N LYS A 135 -26.17 -17.69 9.00
CA LYS A 135 -26.80 -16.36 8.84
C LYS A 135 -26.76 -15.88 7.39
N THR A 136 -25.61 -16.00 6.73
CA THR A 136 -25.43 -15.48 5.37
C THR A 136 -24.55 -16.39 4.53
N PRO A 137 -25.06 -17.00 3.45
CA PRO A 137 -24.24 -17.82 2.57
C PRO A 137 -23.27 -16.97 1.75
N VAL A 138 -22.19 -17.59 1.26
CA VAL A 138 -21.26 -16.93 0.33
C VAL A 138 -21.98 -16.64 -0.98
N LEU A 139 -22.06 -15.38 -1.36
CA LEU A 139 -22.61 -14.97 -2.64
C LEU A 139 -21.58 -15.19 -3.73
N ARG A 140 -21.93 -15.93 -4.79
CA ARG A 140 -21.01 -16.25 -5.90
C ARG A 140 -21.66 -15.96 -7.24
N ARG A 141 -20.92 -15.31 -8.14
CA ARG A 141 -21.34 -15.05 -9.52
C ARG A 141 -20.19 -15.26 -10.49
N GLU A 142 -20.47 -15.91 -11.60
CA GLU A 142 -19.52 -16.11 -12.69
C GLU A 142 -19.63 -14.98 -13.71
N PHE A 143 -18.50 -14.55 -14.26
CA PHE A 143 -18.41 -13.53 -15.28
C PHE A 143 -17.48 -13.99 -16.39
N LEU A 144 -17.81 -13.59 -17.62
CA LEU A 144 -16.93 -13.80 -18.76
C LEU A 144 -15.77 -12.80 -18.72
N GLN A 145 -14.78 -13.02 -19.57
CA GLN A 145 -13.70 -12.04 -19.76
C GLN A 145 -14.28 -10.72 -20.32
N GLY A 146 -13.78 -9.60 -19.84
CA GLY A 146 -14.21 -8.26 -20.21
C GLY A 146 -13.59 -7.20 -19.30
N LEU A 147 -13.38 -6.01 -19.85
CA LEU A 147 -12.92 -4.83 -19.11
C LEU A 147 -14.11 -3.95 -18.73
N ASN A 148 -13.98 -3.15 -17.67
CA ASN A 148 -15.01 -2.25 -17.15
C ASN A 148 -16.35 -2.95 -16.84
N GLN A 149 -16.30 -4.22 -16.44
CA GLN A 149 -17.50 -4.95 -16.04
C GLN A 149 -18.00 -4.44 -14.69
N SER A 150 -19.29 -4.64 -14.41
CA SER A 150 -19.91 -4.20 -13.16
C SER A 150 -20.47 -5.38 -12.38
N PHE A 151 -20.24 -5.37 -11.08
CA PHE A 151 -20.87 -6.25 -10.12
C PHE A 151 -21.79 -5.41 -9.24
N GLY A 152 -23.03 -5.87 -9.05
CA GLY A 152 -23.99 -5.21 -8.16
C GLY A 152 -24.88 -6.20 -7.43
N LEU A 153 -24.97 -6.12 -6.11
CA LEU A 153 -26.07 -6.68 -5.33
C LEU A 153 -27.08 -5.54 -5.21
N GLN A 154 -28.14 -5.56 -6.01
CA GLN A 154 -29.15 -4.50 -6.05
C GLN A 154 -30.54 -5.11 -5.86
N GLU A 155 -31.52 -4.33 -5.44
CA GLU A 155 -32.92 -4.73 -5.53
C GLU A 155 -33.26 -5.02 -6.99
N GLU A 156 -34.13 -6.00 -7.25
CA GLU A 156 -34.55 -6.30 -8.62
C GLU A 156 -35.10 -5.02 -9.26
N ALA A 157 -34.37 -4.47 -10.23
CA ALA A 157 -34.98 -3.55 -11.17
C ALA A 157 -35.99 -4.35 -11.99
N PRO A 158 -37.24 -3.87 -12.18
CA PRO A 158 -38.17 -4.52 -13.09
C PRO A 158 -37.59 -4.38 -14.51
N LEU A 159 -37.05 -5.46 -15.08
CA LEU A 159 -36.46 -5.42 -16.43
C LEU A 159 -37.33 -6.12 -17.47
N GLN A 160 -37.43 -5.45 -18.61
CA GLN A 160 -38.12 -5.82 -19.85
C GLN A 160 -37.39 -6.88 -20.70
N ASP A 161 -36.28 -7.46 -20.23
CA ASP A 161 -35.57 -8.50 -20.98
C ASP A 161 -35.04 -9.60 -20.04
N ASP A 162 -35.42 -10.83 -20.36
CA ASP A 162 -35.51 -11.98 -19.47
C ASP A 162 -34.27 -12.91 -19.66
N ASP A 163 -33.12 -12.60 -19.05
CA ASP A 163 -32.05 -13.61 -18.86
C ASP A 163 -32.13 -14.21 -17.43
N PRO A 164 -32.77 -15.39 -17.26
CA PRO A 164 -32.96 -16.03 -15.97
C PRO A 164 -31.68 -16.49 -15.27
N ARG A 165 -30.50 -16.41 -15.90
CA ARG A 165 -29.22 -16.86 -15.31
C ARG A 165 -28.54 -15.85 -14.39
N GLN A 166 -29.05 -14.62 -14.29
CA GLN A 166 -28.54 -13.58 -13.37
C GLN A 166 -29.40 -13.41 -12.09
N ARG A 167 -30.41 -14.26 -11.89
CA ARG A 167 -31.42 -14.14 -10.83
C ARG A 167 -30.94 -14.62 -9.45
N GLN A 168 -29.92 -13.95 -8.92
CA GLN A 168 -29.58 -14.05 -7.50
C GLN A 168 -29.06 -12.70 -7.02
N THR A 169 -30.00 -11.80 -6.74
CA THR A 169 -29.75 -10.51 -6.11
C THR A 169 -30.20 -10.57 -4.66
N SER A 170 -29.27 -10.87 -3.76
CA SER A 170 -29.50 -10.75 -2.31
C SER A 170 -28.67 -9.57 -1.82
N LEU A 171 -29.35 -8.54 -1.34
CA LEU A 171 -28.70 -7.44 -0.62
C LEU A 171 -27.93 -7.97 0.59
N LEU A 172 -26.97 -7.19 1.07
CA LEU A 172 -26.27 -7.52 2.30
C LEU A 172 -27.17 -7.19 3.49
N GLU A 173 -27.55 -8.21 4.27
CA GLU A 173 -28.38 -8.07 5.47
C GLU A 173 -27.50 -7.82 6.69
N PHE A 174 -27.64 -6.66 7.34
CA PHE A 174 -26.80 -6.30 8.49
C PHE A 174 -27.47 -6.58 9.83
N SER A 175 -28.80 -6.71 9.88
CA SER A 175 -29.54 -6.93 11.13
C SER A 175 -29.17 -8.23 11.86
N ALA A 176 -28.61 -9.20 11.12
CA ALA A 176 -28.16 -10.49 11.66
C ALA A 176 -26.83 -10.41 12.46
N PHE A 177 -26.15 -9.27 12.44
CA PHE A 177 -24.80 -9.10 13.00
C PHE A 177 -24.72 -7.97 14.01
N ASP A 178 -23.81 -8.12 14.97
CA ASP A 178 -23.52 -7.04 15.90
C ASP A 178 -22.66 -5.96 15.23
N ALA A 179 -22.83 -4.70 15.64
CA ALA A 179 -22.09 -3.58 15.08
C ALA A 179 -20.56 -3.74 15.18
N SER A 180 -20.06 -4.47 16.19
CA SER A 180 -18.63 -4.78 16.35
C SER A 180 -18.11 -5.78 15.31
N GLU A 181 -18.97 -6.63 14.74
CA GLU A 181 -18.60 -7.59 13.69
C GLU A 181 -18.55 -6.94 12.31
N LEU A 182 -19.31 -5.85 12.13
CA LEU A 182 -19.35 -5.06 10.91
C LEU A 182 -18.19 -4.05 10.81
N SER A 183 -17.46 -3.82 11.91
CA SER A 183 -16.28 -2.94 11.94
C SER A 183 -15.01 -3.72 12.24
N TYR A 184 -13.99 -3.56 11.39
CA TYR A 184 -12.73 -4.25 11.54
C TYR A 184 -11.97 -3.79 12.78
N THR A 185 -11.53 -4.76 13.58
CA THR A 185 -10.64 -4.53 14.72
C THR A 185 -9.20 -4.81 14.33
N ARG A 186 -8.31 -3.84 14.55
CA ARG A 186 -6.90 -3.93 14.16
C ARG A 186 -6.22 -5.18 14.78
N GLY A 187 -5.59 -5.99 13.93
CA GLY A 187 -4.89 -7.21 14.35
C GLY A 187 -5.79 -8.44 14.41
N SER A 188 -7.09 -8.29 14.15
CA SER A 188 -8.02 -9.41 14.00
C SER A 188 -7.80 -10.12 12.66
N ALA A 189 -8.05 -11.44 12.64
CA ALA A 189 -8.17 -12.22 11.42
C ALA A 189 -9.60 -12.17 10.83
N ASN A 190 -10.55 -11.56 11.55
CA ASN A 190 -11.94 -11.41 11.12
C ASN A 190 -12.12 -10.08 10.39
N PHE A 191 -12.72 -10.15 9.21
CA PHE A 191 -13.00 -9.02 8.35
C PHE A 191 -14.50 -8.92 8.08
N PRO A 192 -15.10 -7.72 8.21
CA PRO A 192 -16.52 -7.51 7.94
C PRO A 192 -16.94 -7.87 6.52
N LEU A 193 -16.06 -7.65 5.53
CA LEU A 193 -16.34 -8.00 4.15
C LEU A 193 -15.05 -8.38 3.43
N ILE A 194 -15.09 -9.52 2.72
CA ILE A 194 -14.03 -9.96 1.82
C ILE A 194 -14.64 -10.21 0.44
N ILE A 195 -14.10 -9.56 -0.58
CA ILE A 195 -14.49 -9.76 -1.98
C ILE A 195 -13.35 -10.47 -2.70
N VAL A 196 -13.61 -11.61 -3.31
CA VAL A 196 -12.61 -12.44 -4.00
C VAL A 196 -12.98 -12.57 -5.46
N LEU A 197 -12.11 -12.10 -6.34
CA LEU A 197 -12.17 -12.37 -7.78
C LEU A 197 -11.19 -13.49 -8.06
N GLU A 198 -11.68 -14.63 -8.55
CA GLU A 198 -10.88 -15.82 -8.85
C GLU A 198 -10.99 -16.16 -10.33
N VAL A 199 -9.87 -16.43 -11.00
CA VAL A 199 -9.89 -16.82 -12.41
C VAL A 199 -10.47 -18.23 -12.57
N SER A 200 -11.54 -18.34 -13.36
CA SER A 200 -12.20 -19.60 -13.72
C SER A 200 -11.51 -20.20 -14.96
N ASP A 201 -10.31 -20.78 -14.80
CA ASP A 201 -9.57 -21.40 -15.90
C ASP A 201 -9.35 -22.90 -15.61
N SER A 202 -9.95 -23.74 -16.45
CA SER A 202 -9.96 -25.21 -16.32
C SER A 202 -8.60 -25.86 -16.58
N ARG A 203 -7.61 -25.09 -17.05
CA ARG A 203 -6.23 -25.57 -17.28
C ARG A 203 -5.36 -25.58 -16.03
N TRP A 204 -5.81 -24.99 -14.92
CA TRP A 204 -5.12 -25.05 -13.63
C TRP A 204 -5.43 -26.36 -12.89
N GLN A 205 -5.07 -27.49 -13.51
CA GLN A 205 -5.12 -28.78 -12.83
C GLN A 205 -3.99 -28.81 -11.78
N GLY A 206 -4.31 -28.43 -10.54
CA GLY A 206 -3.45 -28.64 -9.37
C GLY A 206 -2.61 -27.45 -8.88
N LYS A 207 -2.77 -26.24 -9.44
CA LYS A 207 -2.21 -24.99 -8.89
C LYS A 207 -3.32 -24.09 -8.39
N HIS A 208 -3.06 -23.30 -7.33
CA HIS A 208 -4.02 -22.31 -6.86
C HIS A 208 -4.37 -21.33 -7.99
N PRO A 209 -5.67 -21.12 -8.28
CA PRO A 209 -6.07 -20.19 -9.33
C PRO A 209 -5.62 -18.77 -8.95
N GLN A 210 -5.21 -17.98 -9.95
CA GLN A 210 -4.91 -16.58 -9.71
C GLN A 210 -6.16 -15.88 -9.17
N SER A 211 -6.01 -15.14 -8.09
CA SER A 211 -7.11 -14.40 -7.49
C SER A 211 -6.67 -13.04 -6.97
N GLN A 212 -7.62 -12.13 -6.85
CA GLN A 212 -7.48 -10.88 -6.12
C GLN A 212 -8.53 -10.83 -5.02
N SER A 213 -8.08 -10.60 -3.79
CA SER A 213 -8.93 -10.46 -2.60
C SER A 213 -8.90 -9.01 -2.12
N THR A 214 -10.07 -8.41 -1.91
CA THR A 214 -10.23 -7.06 -1.38
C THR A 214 -10.89 -7.15 0.00
N PHE A 215 -10.22 -6.62 1.01
CA PHE A 215 -10.67 -6.64 2.40
C PHE A 215 -11.26 -5.28 2.74
N CYS A 216 -12.46 -5.28 3.32
CA CYS A 216 -13.19 -4.06 3.63
C CYS A 216 -13.72 -4.09 5.07
N THR A 217 -13.99 -2.90 5.58
CA THR A 217 -14.70 -2.66 6.84
C THR A 217 -15.91 -1.77 6.58
N PHE A 218 -16.95 -1.90 7.40
CA PHE A 218 -18.02 -0.93 7.42
C PHE A 218 -17.73 0.15 8.47
N VAL A 219 -18.13 1.38 8.15
CA VAL A 219 -17.99 2.56 9.01
C VAL A 219 -19.36 3.14 9.24
N LYS A 220 -19.78 3.23 10.50
CA LYS A 220 -21.07 3.79 10.85
C LYS A 220 -21.05 5.32 10.71
N LYS A 221 -21.97 5.87 9.94
CA LYS A 221 -22.16 7.32 9.74
C LYS A 221 -23.04 7.91 10.84
N ALA A 222 -23.04 9.24 10.95
CA ALA A 222 -23.84 9.97 11.94
C ALA A 222 -25.37 9.80 11.75
N ASN A 223 -25.82 9.51 10.52
CA ASN A 223 -27.21 9.24 10.18
C ASN A 223 -27.62 7.77 10.38
N ASP A 224 -26.84 7.01 11.16
CA ASP A 224 -27.05 5.58 11.45
C ASP A 224 -26.94 4.64 10.23
N SER A 225 -26.52 5.14 9.06
CA SER A 225 -26.23 4.30 7.89
C SER A 225 -24.78 3.83 7.88
N TRP A 226 -24.50 2.76 7.16
CA TRP A 226 -23.13 2.25 6.98
C TRP A 226 -22.48 2.77 5.70
N ASP A 227 -21.19 3.09 5.78
CA ASP A 227 -20.29 3.25 4.63
C ASP A 227 -19.35 2.06 4.52
N ILE A 228 -18.70 1.92 3.36
CA ILE A 228 -17.66 0.92 3.14
C ILE A 228 -16.28 1.56 2.99
N LYS A 229 -15.27 0.96 3.61
CA LYS A 229 -13.87 1.37 3.46
C LYS A 229 -13.00 0.16 3.15
N MET A 230 -12.20 0.26 2.08
CA MET A 230 -11.18 -0.72 1.76
C MET A 230 -10.01 -0.63 2.76
N LEU A 231 -9.55 -1.79 3.24
CA LEU A 231 -8.44 -1.92 4.19
C LEU A 231 -7.14 -2.29 3.48
N LYS A 232 -7.20 -3.34 2.66
CA LYS A 232 -6.05 -3.89 1.93
C LYS A 232 -6.54 -4.71 0.73
N GLN A 233 -5.66 -4.91 -0.24
CA GLN A 233 -5.89 -5.85 -1.34
C GLN A 233 -4.73 -6.84 -1.41
N LYS A 234 -5.03 -8.10 -1.73
CA LYS A 234 -4.05 -9.15 -1.92
C LYS A 234 -4.24 -9.78 -3.30
N ILE A 235 -3.15 -10.15 -3.96
CA ILE A 235 -3.16 -10.95 -5.19
C ILE A 235 -2.43 -12.25 -4.92
N LEU A 236 -3.05 -13.37 -5.26
CA LEU A 236 -2.41 -14.68 -5.29
C LEU A 236 -2.00 -15.01 -6.73
N VAL A 237 -0.71 -15.17 -7.00
CA VAL A 237 -0.18 -15.58 -8.32
C VAL A 237 0.86 -16.66 -8.12
N ASP A 238 0.74 -17.76 -8.88
CA ASP A 238 1.70 -18.88 -8.84
C ASP A 238 1.97 -19.42 -7.42
N GLY A 239 0.97 -19.36 -6.54
CA GLY A 239 1.07 -19.82 -5.15
C GLY A 239 1.68 -18.81 -4.18
N LEU A 240 2.03 -17.61 -4.64
CA LEU A 240 2.55 -16.53 -3.79
C LEU A 240 1.50 -15.43 -3.61
N THR A 241 1.30 -15.00 -2.37
CA THR A 241 0.40 -13.90 -2.02
C THR A 241 1.17 -12.59 -1.89
N TYR A 242 0.74 -11.57 -2.64
CA TYR A 242 1.27 -10.22 -2.61
C TYR A 242 0.22 -9.25 -2.07
N GLU A 243 0.56 -8.47 -1.05
CA GLU A 243 -0.28 -7.35 -0.62
C GLU A 243 0.00 -6.12 -1.49
N LEU A 244 -1.06 -5.51 -2.03
CA LEU A 244 -0.96 -4.33 -2.87
C LEU A 244 -0.77 -3.11 -1.98
N GLN A 245 0.35 -2.45 -2.18
CA GLN A 245 0.61 -1.14 -1.59
C GLN A 245 0.33 -0.06 -2.63
N GLU A 246 -0.41 0.96 -2.21
CA GLU A 246 -0.53 2.18 -3.00
C GLU A 246 0.85 2.85 -3.02
N ILE A 247 1.48 2.87 -4.18
CA ILE A 247 2.69 3.66 -4.37
C ILE A 247 2.26 5.13 -4.44
N TYR A 248 2.52 5.84 -3.34
CA TYR A 248 2.27 7.28 -3.23
C TYR A 248 2.90 8.02 -4.42
N GLY A 249 2.11 8.88 -5.09
CA GLY A 249 2.57 9.74 -6.18
C GLY A 249 2.24 9.28 -7.60
N ILE A 250 1.60 8.13 -7.80
CA ILE A 250 1.06 7.72 -9.10
C ILE A 250 -0.46 7.55 -9.04
N ASP A 251 -1.19 8.67 -9.03
CA ASP A 251 -2.59 8.59 -9.44
C ASP A 251 -2.63 8.15 -10.91
N GLY A 252 -3.47 7.15 -11.23
CA GLY A 252 -3.53 6.48 -12.54
C GLY A 252 -3.84 7.37 -13.75
N SER A 253 -3.84 8.69 -13.60
CA SER A 253 -3.91 9.68 -14.66
C SER A 253 -2.54 10.00 -15.30
N VAL A 254 -1.43 9.83 -14.57
CA VAL A 254 -0.08 10.16 -15.08
C VAL A 254 0.61 9.02 -15.85
N ALA A 255 -0.01 7.85 -15.95
CA ALA A 255 0.48 6.72 -16.76
C ALA A 255 -0.10 6.70 -18.20
N ALA A 256 -0.67 7.80 -18.67
CA ALA A 256 -1.00 7.95 -20.08
C ALA A 256 0.31 8.19 -20.86
N ALA A 257 0.86 7.13 -21.43
CA ALA A 257 1.89 7.21 -22.45
C ALA A 257 1.51 8.28 -23.51
N PRO A 258 2.47 9.07 -24.02
CA PRO A 258 2.17 10.05 -25.05
C PRO A 258 1.59 9.31 -26.25
N LYS A 259 0.41 9.74 -26.70
CA LYS A 259 -0.16 9.28 -27.96
C LYS A 259 0.82 9.68 -29.06
N HIS A 260 1.63 8.73 -29.53
CA HIS A 260 2.36 8.90 -30.77
C HIS A 260 1.32 9.08 -31.88
N GLY A 261 1.20 10.32 -32.37
CA GLY A 261 0.32 10.68 -33.46
C GLY A 261 0.84 10.06 -34.75
N ASP A 262 0.22 8.95 -35.17
CA ASP A 262 0.38 8.47 -36.53
C ASP A 262 -0.43 9.35 -37.49
N ARG A 263 0.32 10.14 -38.25
CA ARG A 263 -0.16 10.90 -39.41
C ARG A 263 -0.68 9.95 -40.49
N LYS A 264 -1.97 10.07 -40.82
CA LYS A 264 -2.41 9.93 -42.22
C LYS A 264 -3.57 10.88 -42.49
N GLY A 265 -3.34 11.77 -43.44
CA GLY A 265 -4.09 13.01 -43.59
C GLY A 265 -5.45 12.90 -44.27
N SER A 266 -6.21 13.97 -44.08
CA SER A 266 -7.20 14.46 -45.04
C SER A 266 -7.43 15.95 -44.79
N VAL A 267 -7.33 16.68 -45.89
CA VAL A 267 -7.37 18.12 -46.15
C VAL A 267 -8.66 18.78 -45.65
N GLY A 268 -8.57 20.04 -45.21
CA GLY A 268 -9.73 20.91 -44.97
C GLY A 268 -9.35 22.18 -44.19
N GLU A 269 -9.05 23.24 -44.94
CA GLU A 269 -8.60 24.56 -44.50
C GLU A 269 -9.70 25.36 -43.78
N THR A 270 -9.36 26.07 -42.69
CA THR A 270 -9.51 27.54 -42.63
C THR A 270 -8.59 28.13 -41.56
N GLN A 271 -7.97 29.23 -41.94
CA GLN A 271 -6.90 29.97 -41.30
C GLN A 271 -7.47 31.18 -40.58
N GLU A 272 -7.13 31.40 -39.30
CA GLU A 272 -6.98 32.73 -38.72
C GLU A 272 -5.75 32.78 -37.80
N ASP A 273 -5.12 33.94 -37.85
CA ASP A 273 -3.73 34.28 -37.60
C ASP A 273 -3.53 34.75 -36.15
N ALA A 274 -2.45 34.32 -35.49
CA ALA A 274 -1.64 35.16 -34.59
C ALA A 274 -0.59 34.34 -33.82
N THR A 275 0.67 34.67 -34.11
CA THR A 275 1.81 34.74 -33.19
C THR A 275 2.38 33.44 -32.60
N ALA A 276 3.62 33.17 -33.02
CA ALA A 276 4.58 32.34 -32.30
C ALA A 276 4.74 32.84 -30.85
N GLY A 277 4.15 32.10 -29.92
CA GLY A 277 4.39 32.19 -28.50
C GLY A 277 4.82 30.81 -28.04
N ASN A 278 6.00 30.74 -27.44
CA ASN A 278 6.58 29.62 -26.72
C ASN A 278 5.46 28.78 -26.07
N SER A 279 5.28 27.51 -26.46
CA SER A 279 4.40 26.61 -25.72
C SER A 279 5.12 26.26 -24.42
N GLU A 280 5.07 27.20 -23.47
CA GLU A 280 5.24 26.94 -22.05
C GLU A 280 4.18 25.90 -21.73
N ILE A 281 4.60 24.64 -21.80
CA ILE A 281 3.98 23.58 -21.03
C ILE A 281 4.05 24.13 -19.60
N GLU A 282 2.91 24.58 -19.06
CA GLU A 282 2.82 24.97 -17.65
C GLU A 282 3.20 23.74 -16.83
N ILE A 283 4.49 23.60 -16.53
CA ILE A 283 4.97 22.59 -15.61
C ILE A 283 4.42 23.03 -14.25
N PRO A 284 3.61 22.20 -13.57
CA PRO A 284 3.08 22.56 -12.26
C PRO A 284 4.23 22.95 -11.33
N GLU A 285 4.12 24.08 -10.63
CA GLU A 285 5.14 24.54 -9.68
C GLU A 285 5.56 23.38 -8.76
N GLY A 286 6.82 22.95 -8.86
CA GLY A 286 7.36 21.82 -8.10
C GLY A 286 7.41 20.47 -8.83
N ALA A 287 7.06 20.38 -10.11
CA ALA A 287 7.22 19.18 -10.96
C ALA A 287 8.46 19.21 -11.87
N GLU A 288 9.26 20.28 -11.81
CA GLU A 288 10.44 20.52 -12.66
C GLU A 288 11.66 19.72 -12.21
N CYS A 289 12.46 19.27 -13.17
CA CYS A 289 13.77 18.64 -12.96
C CYS A 289 14.68 19.51 -12.09
N ILE A 290 15.31 18.93 -11.05
CA ILE A 290 16.15 19.70 -10.13
C ILE A 290 17.46 20.23 -10.75
N ILE A 291 17.81 19.76 -11.96
CA ILE A 291 19.03 20.17 -12.66
C ILE A 291 18.73 21.29 -13.65
N CYS A 292 17.83 21.05 -14.61
CA CYS A 292 17.54 22.04 -15.66
C CYS A 292 16.42 23.01 -15.31
N LEU A 293 15.58 22.71 -14.31
CA LEU A 293 14.39 23.48 -13.92
C LEU A 293 13.43 23.83 -15.08
N SER A 294 13.56 23.16 -16.23
CA SER A 294 12.86 23.52 -17.47
C SER A 294 12.01 22.38 -18.02
N GLU A 295 12.33 21.14 -17.68
CA GLU A 295 11.63 19.93 -18.14
C GLU A 295 11.02 19.20 -16.94
N PRO A 296 9.86 18.53 -17.12
CA PRO A 296 9.23 17.80 -16.03
C PRO A 296 10.06 16.60 -15.59
N ARG A 297 9.94 16.25 -14.32
CA ARG A 297 10.52 15.02 -13.77
C ARG A 297 9.87 13.82 -14.46
N ASN A 298 10.66 13.05 -15.18
CA ASN A 298 10.23 11.83 -15.88
C ASN A 298 11.15 10.64 -15.58
N THR A 299 12.21 10.83 -14.78
CA THR A 299 13.24 9.82 -14.50
C THR A 299 13.39 9.60 -13.00
N THR A 300 13.40 8.33 -12.59
CA THR A 300 13.53 7.90 -11.19
C THR A 300 14.95 7.42 -10.91
N VAL A 301 15.57 7.96 -9.86
CA VAL A 301 16.90 7.55 -9.40
C VAL A 301 16.76 6.35 -8.48
N LEU A 302 17.41 5.22 -8.81
CA LEU A 302 17.50 4.04 -7.95
C LEU A 302 18.87 3.99 -7.25
N PRO A 303 18.97 3.50 -6.00
CA PRO A 303 17.95 2.83 -5.18
C PRO A 303 17.07 3.78 -4.34
N CYS A 304 17.34 5.09 -4.37
CA CYS A 304 16.64 6.05 -3.52
C CYS A 304 15.18 6.33 -3.94
N ARG A 305 14.77 5.84 -5.12
CA ARG A 305 13.42 5.94 -5.70
C ARG A 305 12.88 7.37 -5.81
N HIS A 306 13.75 8.36 -5.84
CA HIS A 306 13.36 9.75 -6.02
C HIS A 306 13.24 10.06 -7.51
N MET A 307 12.08 10.60 -7.92
CA MET A 307 11.83 11.07 -9.28
C MET A 307 12.09 12.57 -9.33
N CYS A 308 13.36 12.97 -9.43
CA CYS A 308 13.78 14.36 -9.36
C CYS A 308 14.44 14.89 -10.65
N LEU A 309 14.62 14.05 -11.67
CA LEU A 309 15.33 14.41 -12.91
C LEU A 309 14.44 14.24 -14.16
N CYS A 310 14.73 15.02 -15.20
CA CYS A 310 14.31 14.71 -16.56
C CYS A 310 15.29 13.72 -17.23
N SER A 311 14.87 13.09 -18.31
CA SER A 311 15.58 12.03 -19.02
C SER A 311 16.92 12.52 -19.57
N GLU A 312 16.95 13.72 -20.14
CA GLU A 312 18.16 14.32 -20.69
C GLU A 312 19.21 14.58 -19.61
N CYS A 313 18.79 15.10 -18.45
CA CYS A 313 19.69 15.32 -17.33
C CYS A 313 20.13 14.02 -16.65
N ALA A 314 19.31 12.97 -16.69
CA ALA A 314 19.66 11.67 -16.13
C ALA A 314 20.65 10.90 -17.00
N GLU A 315 20.60 11.04 -18.32
CA GLU A 315 21.56 10.42 -19.26
C GLU A 315 22.95 11.08 -19.23
N MET A 316 23.06 12.31 -18.72
CA MET A 316 24.33 13.03 -18.54
C MET A 316 25.03 12.75 -17.20
N LEU A 317 24.43 11.96 -16.30
CA LEU A 317 24.98 11.55 -15.00
C LEU A 317 25.66 10.18 -15.07
#